data_AF-A0A954SDC8-F1
#
_entry.id   AF-A0A954SDC8-F1
#
_cell.length_a   1.000
_cell.length_b   1.000
_cell.length_c   1.000
_cell.angle_alpha   90.00
_cell.angle_beta   90.00
_cell.angle_gamma   90.00
#
_symmetry.space_group_name_H-M   'P 1'
#
loop_
_entity.id
_entity.type
_entity.pdbx_description
1 polymer ?
#
loop_
_entity_poly.entity_id
_entity_poly.type
_entity_poly.pdbx_seq_one_letter_code
_entity_poly.pdbx_strand_id
1 'polypeptide(L)'
;VRSENRQHYTYVILLTALSGKDNQLDGMDSGADDFIIKPFDEDLLLARLRVAERILELHEALRTEATRDRLTGLLNRGAIMDFLQQSLERRVREGGDVGVILIDLDHFKQINDQHGHLAGDAVLRESARRMQAALRPYDRIGRYGGEEFIVVSPQADGSNSAAIAERIRSQLCATPLSTPAGELTVTASLGVSHAAQ
;
A
#
# COMPACT_ATOMS: atom_id res chain seq x y z
N VAL A 1 -4.96 26.82 -4.02
CA VAL A 1 -3.72 26.14 -3.55
C VAL A 1 -3.89 24.62 -3.54
N ARG A 2 -5.02 24.08 -3.09
CA ARG A 2 -5.39 22.67 -3.36
C ARG A 2 -6.42 22.61 -4.49
N SER A 3 -6.01 22.10 -5.66
CA SER A 3 -6.91 21.89 -6.80
C SER A 3 -6.89 20.45 -7.33
N GLU A 4 -6.10 19.54 -6.74
CA GLU A 4 -5.99 18.15 -7.17
C GLU A 4 -6.07 17.18 -6.00
N ASN A 5 -6.79 16.09 -6.22
CA ASN A 5 -6.91 14.95 -5.32
C ASN A 5 -5.59 14.16 -5.32
N ARG A 6 -4.56 14.70 -4.65
CA ARG A 6 -3.25 14.06 -4.56
C ARG A 6 -3.32 12.84 -3.65
N GLN A 7 -2.68 11.75 -4.07
CA GLN A 7 -2.60 10.51 -3.29
C GLN A 7 -1.93 10.70 -1.91
N HIS A 8 -1.27 11.82 -1.63
CA HIS A 8 -0.61 12.10 -0.34
C HIS A 8 -1.01 13.49 0.16
N TYR A 9 -1.49 13.56 1.41
CA TYR A 9 -1.78 14.83 2.07
C TYR A 9 -0.45 15.58 2.27
N THR A 10 -0.40 16.82 1.79
CA THR A 10 0.77 17.70 1.89
C THR A 10 0.38 18.89 2.73
N TYR A 11 1.06 19.12 3.85
CA TYR A 11 0.83 20.28 4.70
C TYR A 11 1.43 21.53 4.05
N VAL A 12 0.65 22.61 3.91
CA VAL A 12 1.08 23.83 3.22
C VAL A 12 1.02 25.03 4.17
N ILE A 13 2.18 25.67 4.37
CA ILE A 13 2.30 26.94 5.09
C ILE A 13 2.53 28.07 4.08
N LEU A 14 1.65 29.06 4.06
CA LEU A 14 1.79 30.25 3.22
C LEU A 14 2.62 31.33 3.90
N LEU A 15 3.71 31.75 3.28
CA LEU A 15 4.50 32.91 3.72
C LEU A 15 4.03 34.18 3.01
N THR A 16 3.38 35.10 3.73
CA THR A 16 2.79 36.32 3.15
C THR A 16 3.42 37.59 3.70
N ALA A 17 3.46 38.66 2.89
CA ALA A 17 3.80 40.01 3.37
C ALA A 17 2.55 40.88 3.58
N LEU A 18 1.36 40.34 3.27
CA LEU A 18 0.10 41.05 3.38
C LEU A 18 -0.38 41.03 4.83
N SER A 19 -0.37 42.19 5.48
CA SER A 19 -0.94 42.40 6.81
C SER A 19 -2.40 42.85 6.68
N GLY A 20 -3.35 42.03 7.12
CA GLY A 20 -4.79 42.36 7.14
C GLY A 20 -5.65 41.11 7.30
N LYS A 21 -6.71 41.18 8.11
CA LYS A 21 -7.59 40.03 8.41
C LYS A 21 -8.23 39.41 7.16
N ASP A 22 -8.61 40.23 6.18
CA ASP A 22 -9.29 39.76 4.97
C ASP A 22 -8.37 38.90 4.09
N ASN A 23 -7.08 39.27 3.97
CA ASN A 23 -6.09 38.50 3.23
C ASN A 23 -5.68 37.19 3.92
N GLN A 24 -5.88 37.07 5.23
CA GLN A 24 -5.62 35.83 5.98
C GLN A 24 -6.73 34.80 5.77
N LEU A 25 -7.98 35.25 5.70
CA LEU A 25 -9.14 34.41 5.40
C LEU A 25 -9.06 33.85 3.98
N ASP A 26 -8.74 34.70 3.00
CA ASP A 26 -8.57 34.27 1.59
C ASP A 26 -7.47 33.20 1.42
N GLY A 27 -6.39 33.25 2.21
CA GLY A 27 -5.31 32.25 2.20
C GLY A 27 -5.72 30.89 2.76
N MET A 28 -6.59 30.87 3.78
CA MET A 28 -7.15 29.63 4.33
C MET A 28 -8.21 29.04 3.39
N ASP A 29 -9.09 29.88 2.85
CA ASP A 29 -10.15 29.46 1.91
C ASP A 29 -9.58 28.93 0.59
N SER A 30 -8.35 29.30 0.23
CA SER A 30 -7.66 28.76 -0.94
C SER A 30 -6.94 27.42 -0.69
N GLY A 31 -7.04 26.87 0.52
CA GLY A 31 -6.66 25.49 0.86
C GLY A 31 -5.27 25.31 1.47
N ALA A 32 -4.68 26.38 2.02
CA ALA A 32 -3.48 26.26 2.87
C ALA A 32 -3.88 25.86 4.29
N ASP A 33 -3.01 25.09 4.96
CA ASP A 33 -3.27 24.62 6.32
C ASP A 33 -2.81 25.66 7.35
N ASP A 34 -1.90 26.57 6.97
CA ASP A 34 -1.40 27.63 7.83
C ASP A 34 -0.83 28.82 7.05
N PHE A 35 -0.58 29.94 7.74
CA PHE A 35 0.13 31.10 7.19
C PHE A 35 1.08 31.76 8.21
N ILE A 36 2.11 32.41 7.68
CA ILE A 36 3.12 33.14 8.45
C ILE A 36 3.40 34.49 7.75
N ILE A 37 3.42 35.58 8.51
CA ILE A 37 3.68 36.93 7.99
C ILE A 37 5.18 37.23 8.01
N LYS A 38 5.70 37.87 6.96
CA LYS A 38 7.07 38.36 6.88
C LYS A 38 7.20 39.80 7.40
N PRO A 39 8.30 40.15 8.11
CA PRO A 39 9.33 39.24 8.60
C PRO A 39 8.77 38.35 9.71
N PHE A 40 9.16 37.08 9.72
CA PHE A 40 8.66 36.09 10.67
C PHE A 40 9.64 35.86 11.82
N ASP A 41 9.08 35.45 12.95
CA ASP A 41 9.82 34.96 14.10
C ASP A 41 10.21 33.49 13.87
N GLU A 42 11.49 33.17 14.07
CA GLU A 42 12.01 31.81 13.84
C GLU A 42 11.43 30.79 14.82
N ASP A 43 11.24 31.15 16.08
CA ASP A 43 10.69 30.27 17.10
C ASP A 43 9.22 29.95 16.79
N LEU A 44 8.46 30.93 16.31
CA LEU A 44 7.08 30.73 15.85
C LEU A 44 7.02 29.83 14.61
N LEU A 45 7.92 30.00 13.64
CA LEU A 45 8.01 29.12 12.47
C LEU A 45 8.32 27.69 12.89
N LEU A 46 9.30 27.48 13.77
CA LEU A 46 9.65 26.16 14.30
C LEU A 46 8.49 25.51 15.05
N ALA A 47 7.75 26.28 15.85
CA ALA A 47 6.56 25.79 16.54
C ALA A 47 5.49 25.30 15.54
N ARG A 48 5.25 26.07 14.46
CA ARG A 48 4.29 25.69 13.40
C ARG A 48 4.75 24.47 12.61
N LEU A 49 6.03 24.35 12.30
CA LEU A 49 6.59 23.15 11.66
C LEU A 49 6.41 21.89 12.51
N ARG A 50 6.61 21.97 13.83
CA ARG A 50 6.34 20.83 14.72
C ARG A 50 4.87 20.40 14.73
N VAL A 51 3.95 21.36 14.67
CA VAL A 51 2.51 21.07 14.55
C VAL A 51 2.22 20.42 13.20
N ALA A 52 2.79 20.93 12.12
CA ALA A 52 2.67 20.34 10.78
C ALA A 52 3.17 18.89 10.73
N GLU A 53 4.36 18.62 11.28
CA GLU A 53 4.91 17.27 11.42
C GLU A 53 3.95 16.36 12.16
N ARG A 54 3.39 16.81 13.29
CA ARG A 54 2.45 16.00 14.07
C ARG A 54 1.16 15.68 13.31
N ILE A 55 0.65 16.63 12.53
CA ILE A 55 -0.53 16.42 11.68
C ILE A 55 -0.21 15.40 10.58
N LEU A 56 0.96 15.50 9.96
CA LEU A 56 1.41 14.57 8.92
C LEU A 56 1.55 13.14 9.47
N GLU A 57 2.16 12.97 10.65
CA GLU A 57 2.26 11.67 11.34
C GLU A 57 0.89 11.04 11.59
N LEU A 58 -0.06 11.82 12.10
CA LEU A 58 -1.42 11.35 12.35
C LEU A 58 -2.12 10.96 11.05
N HIS A 59 -1.96 11.75 10.00
CA HIS A 59 -2.53 11.45 8.69
C HIS A 59 -1.96 10.16 8.09
N GLU A 60 -0.65 9.93 8.23
CA GLU A 60 0.01 8.72 7.76
C GLU A 60 -0.41 7.49 8.56
N ALA A 61 -0.56 7.62 9.88
CA ALA A 61 -1.07 6.55 10.74
C ALA A 61 -2.49 6.15 10.35
N LEU A 62 -3.40 7.12 10.20
CA LEU A 62 -4.78 6.88 9.76
C LEU A 62 -4.84 6.23 8.38
N ARG A 63 -4.01 6.70 7.43
CA ARG A 63 -3.92 6.10 6.09
C ARG A 63 -3.42 4.66 6.17
N THR A 64 -2.39 4.40 6.96
CA THR A 64 -1.84 3.06 7.13
C THR A 64 -2.89 2.10 7.68
N GLU A 65 -3.63 2.52 8.70
CA GLU A 65 -4.73 1.75 9.28
C GLU A 65 -5.86 1.51 8.26
N ALA A 66 -6.19 2.51 7.44
CA ALA A 66 -7.24 2.41 6.43
C ALA A 66 -6.86 1.55 5.21
N THR A 67 -5.57 1.41 4.89
CA THR A 67 -5.10 0.81 3.63
C THR A 67 -4.32 -0.49 3.78
N ARG A 68 -3.87 -0.85 5.00
CA ARG A 68 -3.07 -2.05 5.23
C ARG A 68 -3.83 -3.13 6.01
N ASP A 69 -3.52 -4.39 5.70
CA ASP A 69 -3.93 -5.54 6.50
C ASP A 69 -3.08 -5.60 7.78
N ARG A 70 -3.73 -5.69 8.95
CA ARG A 70 -3.03 -5.62 10.25
C ARG A 70 -2.11 -6.80 10.51
N LEU A 71 -2.41 -7.97 9.94
CA LEU A 71 -1.62 -9.17 10.20
C LEU A 71 -0.33 -9.17 9.37
N THR A 72 -0.45 -8.89 8.08
CA THR A 72 0.61 -9.07 7.08
C THR A 72 1.32 -7.78 6.71
N GLY A 73 0.71 -6.61 6.98
CA GLY A 73 1.23 -5.30 6.57
C GLY A 73 1.11 -5.01 5.07
N LEU A 74 0.56 -5.94 4.28
CA LEU A 74 0.27 -5.73 2.86
C LEU A 74 -0.92 -4.77 2.69
N LEU A 75 -1.25 -4.41 1.44
CA LEU A 75 -2.50 -3.70 1.18
C LEU A 75 -3.69 -4.57 1.63
N ASN A 76 -4.70 -3.95 2.23
CA ASN A 76 -5.96 -4.63 2.48
C ASN A 76 -6.76 -4.77 1.18
N ARG A 77 -7.84 -5.55 1.25
CA ARG A 77 -8.73 -5.82 0.11
C ARG A 77 -9.23 -4.54 -0.56
N GLY A 78 -9.63 -3.52 0.20
CA GLY A 78 -10.11 -2.26 -0.38
C GLY A 78 -9.01 -1.57 -1.19
N ALA A 79 -7.85 -1.34 -0.56
CA ALA A 79 -6.75 -0.60 -1.17
C ALA A 79 -6.16 -1.29 -2.41
N ILE A 80 -6.07 -2.63 -2.43
CA ILE A 80 -5.55 -3.34 -3.62
C ILE A 80 -6.57 -3.35 -4.77
N MET A 81 -7.87 -3.38 -4.47
CA MET A 81 -8.91 -3.27 -5.49
C MET A 81 -8.99 -1.86 -6.08
N ASP A 82 -8.83 -0.83 -5.25
CA ASP A 82 -8.72 0.56 -5.72
C ASP A 82 -7.50 0.74 -6.64
N PHE A 83 -6.36 0.13 -6.28
CA PHE A 83 -5.17 0.14 -7.12
C PHE A 83 -5.37 -0.60 -8.45
N LEU A 84 -6.07 -1.74 -8.45
CA LEU A 84 -6.43 -2.45 -9.66
C LEU A 84 -7.30 -1.58 -10.57
N GLN A 85 -8.34 -0.95 -10.03
CA GLN A 85 -9.21 -0.06 -10.79
C GLN A 85 -8.43 1.11 -11.41
N GLN A 86 -7.59 1.78 -10.63
CA GLN A 86 -6.73 2.86 -11.13
C GLN A 86 -5.78 2.39 -12.24
N SER A 87 -5.25 1.18 -12.13
CA SER A 87 -4.38 0.59 -13.15
C SER A 87 -5.13 0.30 -14.45
N LEU A 88 -6.36 -0.22 -14.37
CA LEU A 88 -7.22 -0.45 -15.53
C LEU A 88 -7.64 0.86 -16.21
N GLU A 89 -8.00 1.88 -15.44
CA GLU A 89 -8.32 3.22 -15.97
C GLU A 89 -7.10 3.85 -16.66
N ARG A 90 -5.91 3.66 -16.08
CA ARG A 90 -4.65 4.13 -16.68
C ARG A 90 -4.35 3.43 -17.99
N ARG A 91 -4.55 2.10 -18.07
CA ARG A 91 -4.44 1.33 -19.32
C ARG A 91 -5.31 1.90 -20.44
N VAL A 92 -6.54 2.35 -20.15
CA VAL A 92 -7.41 2.96 -21.17
C VAL A 92 -6.80 4.25 -21.76
N ARG A 93 -6.08 5.03 -20.94
CA ARG A 93 -5.50 6.32 -21.36
C ARG A 93 -4.13 6.20 -21.99
N GLU A 94 -3.27 5.34 -21.43
CA GLU A 94 -1.84 5.25 -21.77
C GLU A 94 -1.49 3.97 -22.56
N GLY A 95 -2.43 3.03 -22.66
CA GLY A 95 -2.18 1.70 -23.21
C GLY A 95 -1.43 0.78 -22.25
N GLY A 96 -1.03 -0.38 -22.76
CA GLY A 96 -0.30 -1.42 -22.03
C GLY A 96 -1.20 -2.37 -21.23
N ASP A 97 -0.65 -3.52 -20.87
CA ASP A 97 -1.40 -4.60 -20.23
C ASP A 97 -1.42 -4.47 -18.71
N VAL A 98 -2.45 -5.02 -18.06
CA VAL A 98 -2.50 -5.14 -16.60
C VAL A 98 -2.62 -6.61 -16.23
N GLY A 99 -1.60 -7.13 -15.56
CA GLY A 99 -1.56 -8.48 -15.02
C GLY A 99 -2.18 -8.56 -13.63
N VAL A 100 -2.94 -9.62 -13.38
CA VAL A 100 -3.52 -9.95 -12.07
C VAL A 100 -3.19 -11.39 -11.73
N ILE A 101 -2.73 -11.61 -10.50
CA ILE A 101 -2.43 -12.94 -9.97
C ILE A 101 -3.21 -13.11 -8.67
N LEU A 102 -4.07 -14.13 -8.60
CA LEU A 102 -4.72 -14.55 -7.37
C LEU A 102 -3.97 -15.74 -6.79
N ILE A 103 -3.69 -15.71 -5.49
CA ILE A 103 -2.82 -16.66 -4.80
C ILE A 103 -3.60 -17.20 -3.59
N ASP A 104 -3.64 -18.52 -3.46
CA ASP A 104 -4.23 -19.23 -2.31
C ASP A 104 -3.17 -20.13 -1.67
N LEU A 105 -3.03 -20.08 -0.34
CA LEU A 105 -2.09 -20.95 0.37
C LEU A 105 -2.68 -22.35 0.52
N ASP A 106 -1.98 -23.35 -0.02
CA ASP A 106 -2.51 -24.71 -0.07
C ASP A 106 -2.64 -25.29 1.35
N HIS A 107 -3.77 -25.94 1.62
CA HIS A 107 -4.04 -26.63 2.88
C HIS A 107 -3.93 -25.76 4.15
N PHE A 108 -4.09 -24.44 4.04
CA PHE A 108 -3.91 -23.52 5.17
C PHE A 108 -4.81 -23.83 6.38
N LYS A 109 -6.05 -24.26 6.14
CA LYS A 109 -6.93 -24.74 7.22
C LYS A 109 -6.33 -25.90 8.01
N GLN A 110 -5.65 -26.85 7.36
CA GLN A 110 -5.02 -27.99 8.04
C GLN A 110 -3.85 -27.53 8.92
N ILE A 111 -3.10 -26.52 8.48
CA ILE A 111 -2.04 -25.91 9.30
C ILE A 111 -2.62 -25.32 10.59
N ASN A 112 -3.72 -24.58 10.48
CA ASN A 112 -4.42 -24.05 11.66
C ASN A 112 -4.95 -25.15 12.58
N ASP A 113 -5.56 -26.18 12.01
CA ASP A 113 -6.17 -27.26 12.78
C ASP A 113 -5.10 -28.11 13.51
N GLN A 114 -3.91 -28.29 12.93
CA GLN A 114 -2.82 -29.11 13.49
C GLN A 114 -1.86 -28.33 14.40
N HIS A 115 -1.58 -27.07 14.08
CA HIS A 115 -0.53 -26.28 14.72
C HIS A 115 -1.07 -25.03 15.45
N GLY A 116 -2.37 -24.77 15.35
CA GLY A 116 -3.04 -23.63 15.96
C GLY A 116 -2.92 -22.34 15.16
N HIS A 117 -3.80 -21.39 15.46
CA HIS A 117 -3.89 -20.10 14.75
C HIS A 117 -2.62 -19.25 14.84
N LEU A 118 -1.83 -19.36 15.92
CA LEU A 118 -0.57 -18.62 16.03
C LEU A 118 0.47 -19.08 14.99
N ALA A 119 0.48 -20.38 14.66
CA ALA A 119 1.31 -20.92 13.59
C ALA A 119 0.80 -20.46 12.22
N GLY A 120 -0.53 -20.50 12.00
CA GLY A 120 -1.14 -19.98 10.78
C GLY A 120 -0.86 -18.50 10.55
N ASP A 121 -0.94 -17.67 11.60
CA ASP A 121 -0.59 -16.25 11.55
C ASP A 121 0.89 -16.04 11.18
N ALA A 122 1.80 -16.86 11.72
CA ALA A 122 3.21 -16.83 11.36
C ALA A 122 3.43 -17.21 9.89
N VAL A 123 2.72 -18.23 9.40
CA VAL A 123 2.71 -18.62 7.98
C VAL A 123 2.25 -17.46 7.11
N LEU A 124 1.12 -16.81 7.44
CA LEU A 124 0.61 -15.68 6.65
C LEU A 124 1.59 -14.51 6.58
N ARG A 125 2.22 -14.16 7.72
CA ARG A 125 3.24 -13.09 7.77
C ARG A 125 4.46 -13.40 6.92
N GLU A 126 5.00 -14.60 7.05
CA GLU A 126 6.22 -14.98 6.32
C GLU A 126 5.93 -15.18 4.83
N SER A 127 4.79 -15.77 4.47
CA SER A 127 4.33 -15.87 3.08
C SER A 127 4.19 -14.47 2.46
N ALA A 128 3.52 -13.54 3.14
CA ALA A 128 3.40 -12.15 2.70
C ALA A 128 4.77 -11.50 2.44
N ARG A 129 5.72 -11.66 3.37
CA ARG A 129 7.08 -11.12 3.25
C ARG A 129 7.81 -11.68 2.04
N ARG A 130 7.77 -13.00 1.83
CA ARG A 130 8.43 -13.67 0.69
C ARG A 130 7.81 -13.28 -0.65
N MET A 131 6.48 -13.29 -0.73
CA MET A 131 5.77 -12.86 -1.93
C MET A 131 6.10 -11.41 -2.27
N GLN A 132 6.13 -10.50 -1.29
CA GLN A 132 6.49 -9.10 -1.51
C GLN A 132 7.94 -8.93 -1.98
N ALA A 133 8.89 -9.72 -1.46
CA ALA A 133 10.29 -9.69 -1.90
C ALA A 133 10.48 -10.19 -3.33
N ALA A 134 9.54 -10.99 -3.85
CA ALA A 134 9.54 -11.47 -5.24
C ALA A 134 9.07 -10.40 -6.25
N LEU A 135 8.51 -9.28 -5.80
CA LEU A 135 7.82 -8.31 -6.65
C LEU A 135 8.71 -7.15 -7.09
N ARG A 136 8.39 -6.56 -8.24
CA ARG A 136 9.03 -5.31 -8.71
C ARG A 136 8.48 -4.11 -7.94
N PRO A 137 9.19 -2.97 -7.91
CA PRO A 137 8.73 -1.76 -7.19
C PRO A 137 7.37 -1.21 -7.61
N TYR A 138 6.91 -1.50 -8.82
CA TYR A 138 5.62 -1.03 -9.36
C TYR A 138 4.50 -2.05 -9.21
N ASP A 139 4.82 -3.30 -8.87
CA ASP A 139 3.84 -4.30 -8.53
C ASP A 139 3.25 -3.99 -7.15
N ARG A 140 1.98 -4.32 -6.95
CA ARG A 140 1.33 -4.21 -5.65
C ARG A 140 0.74 -5.54 -5.27
N ILE A 141 0.88 -5.88 -3.99
CA ILE A 141 0.29 -7.06 -3.38
C ILE A 141 -0.61 -6.65 -2.23
N GLY A 142 -1.76 -7.30 -2.14
CA GLY A 142 -2.69 -7.16 -1.03
C GLY A 142 -3.20 -8.50 -0.55
N ARG A 143 -3.67 -8.53 0.70
CA ARG A 143 -4.41 -9.66 1.25
C ARG A 143 -5.88 -9.53 0.83
N TYR A 144 -6.33 -10.45 -0.01
CA TYR A 144 -7.67 -10.45 -0.57
C TYR A 144 -8.69 -11.07 0.39
N GLY A 145 -8.28 -12.14 1.07
CA GLY A 145 -9.10 -12.95 1.97
C GLY A 145 -8.32 -13.50 3.16
N GLY A 146 -8.84 -14.57 3.78
CA GLY A 146 -8.19 -15.21 4.94
C GLY A 146 -6.78 -15.71 4.61
N GLU A 147 -6.67 -16.65 3.68
CA GLU A 147 -5.40 -17.16 3.15
C GLU A 147 -5.11 -16.71 1.71
N GLU A 148 -5.99 -15.89 1.14
CA GLU A 148 -5.91 -15.43 -0.25
C GLU A 148 -5.18 -14.09 -0.38
N PHE A 149 -4.31 -14.00 -1.38
CA PHE A 149 -3.56 -12.80 -1.76
C PHE A 149 -3.79 -12.47 -3.23
N ILE A 150 -3.65 -11.19 -3.56
CA ILE A 150 -3.76 -10.71 -4.93
C ILE A 150 -2.57 -9.81 -5.27
N VAL A 151 -1.98 -10.04 -6.43
CA VAL A 151 -0.96 -9.17 -7.03
C VAL A 151 -1.55 -8.47 -8.24
N VAL A 152 -1.29 -7.17 -8.34
CA VAL A 152 -1.60 -6.34 -9.50
C VAL A 152 -0.27 -5.84 -10.06
N SER A 153 -0.01 -6.14 -11.33
CA SER A 153 1.21 -5.75 -12.04
C SER A 153 0.84 -4.89 -13.25
N PRO A 154 1.01 -3.56 -13.16
CA PRO A 154 0.85 -2.67 -14.31
C PRO A 154 1.92 -2.97 -15.36
N GLN A 155 1.58 -2.81 -16.63
CA GLN A 155 2.48 -3.05 -17.78
C GLN A 155 3.02 -4.49 -17.84
N ALA A 156 2.18 -5.45 -17.45
CA ALA A 156 2.49 -6.87 -17.51
C ALA A 156 1.50 -7.59 -18.44
N ASP A 157 2.03 -8.11 -19.54
CA ASP A 157 1.33 -9.01 -20.45
C ASP A 157 1.16 -10.40 -19.82
N GLY A 158 0.51 -11.32 -20.55
CA GLY A 158 0.31 -12.69 -20.08
C GLY A 158 1.61 -13.43 -19.75
N SER A 159 2.66 -13.23 -20.56
CA SER A 159 3.96 -13.89 -20.37
C SER A 159 4.70 -13.38 -19.13
N ASN A 160 4.76 -12.07 -18.92
CA ASN A 160 5.36 -11.48 -17.73
C ASN A 160 4.55 -11.81 -16.47
N SER A 161 3.22 -11.79 -16.56
CA SER A 161 2.35 -12.14 -15.42
C SER A 161 2.58 -13.57 -14.96
N ALA A 162 2.70 -14.52 -15.89
CA ALA A 162 3.04 -15.91 -15.59
C ALA A 162 4.45 -16.04 -14.97
N ALA A 163 5.44 -15.31 -15.49
CA ALA A 163 6.79 -15.31 -14.94
C ALA A 163 6.86 -14.74 -13.51
N ILE A 164 6.06 -13.71 -13.20
CA ILE A 164 5.93 -13.17 -11.84
C ILE A 164 5.32 -14.22 -10.91
N ALA A 165 4.22 -14.88 -11.33
CA ALA A 165 3.59 -15.93 -10.55
C ALA A 165 4.56 -17.08 -10.24
N GLU A 166 5.32 -17.55 -11.22
CA GLU A 166 6.30 -18.62 -11.01
C GLU A 166 7.44 -18.20 -10.08
N ARG A 167 7.90 -16.94 -10.18
CA ARG A 167 8.89 -16.39 -9.24
C ARG A 167 8.36 -16.35 -7.80
N ILE A 168 7.10 -15.97 -7.62
CA ILE A 168 6.45 -15.99 -6.30
C ILE A 168 6.38 -17.42 -5.76
N ARG A 169 5.84 -18.34 -6.57
CA ARG A 169 5.64 -19.75 -6.20
C ARG A 169 6.97 -20.39 -5.80
N SER A 170 8.02 -20.21 -6.61
CA SER A 170 9.34 -20.77 -6.35
C SER A 170 9.97 -20.21 -5.07
N GLN A 171 9.88 -18.90 -4.81
CA GLN A 171 10.40 -18.30 -3.57
C GLN A 171 9.64 -18.75 -2.32
N LEU A 172 8.31 -18.89 -2.42
CA LEU A 172 7.50 -19.36 -1.30
C LEU A 172 7.91 -20.78 -0.88
N CYS A 173 8.04 -21.68 -1.86
CA CYS A 173 8.36 -23.10 -1.63
C CYS A 173 9.86 -23.39 -1.40
N ALA A 174 10.76 -22.42 -1.63
CA ALA A 174 12.20 -22.67 -1.63
C ALA A 174 12.77 -23.15 -0.29
N THR A 175 12.21 -22.67 0.82
CA THR A 175 12.66 -23.02 2.16
C THR A 175 11.46 -23.16 3.09
N PRO A 176 11.51 -23.99 4.15
CA PRO A 176 10.47 -24.00 5.17
C PRO A 176 10.29 -22.61 5.81
N LEU A 177 9.08 -22.32 6.29
CA LEU A 177 8.75 -21.12 7.05
C LEU A 177 9.02 -21.40 8.53
N SER A 178 9.76 -20.53 9.21
CA SER A 178 9.95 -20.63 10.66
C SER A 178 8.70 -20.15 11.40
N THR A 179 8.07 -21.03 12.18
CA THR A 179 6.87 -20.72 12.96
C THR A 179 7.04 -21.10 14.44
N PRO A 180 6.16 -20.63 15.34
CA PRO A 180 6.16 -21.09 16.74
C PRO A 180 6.00 -22.60 16.91
N ALA A 181 5.44 -23.31 15.91
CA ALA A 181 5.28 -24.76 15.90
C ALA A 181 6.46 -25.52 15.27
N GLY A 182 7.51 -24.82 14.84
CA GLY A 182 8.66 -25.36 14.11
C GLY A 182 8.68 -24.91 12.65
N GLU A 183 9.50 -25.58 11.85
CA GLU A 183 9.61 -25.34 10.41
C GLU A 183 8.46 -26.00 9.66
N LEU A 184 7.71 -25.21 8.87
CA LEU A 184 6.59 -25.69 8.07
C LEU A 184 6.82 -25.38 6.59
N THR A 185 6.73 -26.41 5.74
CA THR A 185 6.73 -26.24 4.29
C THR A 185 5.33 -25.87 3.84
N VAL A 186 5.22 -24.80 3.06
CA VAL A 186 3.94 -24.30 2.52
C VAL A 186 4.07 -24.13 1.01
N THR A 187 3.03 -24.52 0.30
CA THR A 187 2.87 -24.29 -1.13
C THR A 187 1.68 -23.36 -1.39
N ALA A 188 1.57 -22.87 -2.62
CA ALA A 188 0.44 -22.05 -3.02
C ALA A 188 0.02 -22.38 -4.44
N SER A 189 -1.28 -22.24 -4.68
CA SER A 189 -1.92 -22.28 -5.99
C SER A 189 -2.09 -20.84 -6.51
N LEU A 190 -1.68 -20.60 -7.77
CA LEU A 190 -1.68 -19.27 -8.37
C LEU A 190 -2.47 -19.26 -9.68
N GLY A 191 -3.53 -18.44 -9.74
CA GLY A 191 -4.28 -18.14 -10.95
C GLY A 191 -3.81 -16.83 -11.58
N VAL A 192 -3.52 -16.85 -12.88
CA VAL A 192 -3.00 -15.68 -13.62
C VAL A 192 -4.00 -15.25 -14.68
N SER A 193 -4.25 -13.95 -14.76
CA SER A 193 -5.02 -13.33 -15.84
C SER A 193 -4.38 -11.99 -16.23
N HIS A 194 -4.66 -11.51 -17.43
CA HIS A 194 -4.25 -10.18 -17.86
C HIS A 194 -5.35 -9.53 -18.68
N ALA A 195 -5.44 -8.20 -18.61
CA ALA A 195 -6.25 -7.40 -19.50
C ALA A 195 -5.34 -6.83 -20.60
N ALA A 196 -5.40 -7.45 -21.78
CA ALA A 196 -4.67 -7.00 -22.97
C ALA A 196 -5.35 -5.78 -23.59
N GLN A 197 -4.58 -4.78 -24.04
CA GLN A 197 -5.10 -3.55 -24.68
C GLN A 197 -6.13 -3.82 -25.79
#